data_AF-A0A161J2K4-F1
#
_entry.id   AF-A0A161J2K4-F1
#
_cell.length_a   1.000
_cell.length_b   1.000
_cell.length_c   1.000
_cell.angle_alpha   90.00
_cell.angle_beta   90.00
_cell.angle_gamma   90.00
#
_symmetry.space_group_name_H-M   'P 1'
#
loop_
_entity.id
_entity.type
_entity.pdbx_description
1 polymer ?
#
loop_
_entity_poly.entity_id
_entity_poly.type
_entity_poly.pdbx_seq_one_letter_code
_entity_poly.pdbx_strand_id
1 'polypeptide(L)'
;MLREVNKEIFVHIQSFAEWKKTSPFKVGFEGTAGVDQGFNPYYRYLHENQEPGMYDMGIGLKMLREYVFEDIRSKLFPELPSRQTCLWVVPMKKAEDIIYWKTQLDVDRQFILLELTGKVFSTDESHLHIRPENFRNIKELEGKAKDYWGAEPGDSVEENLFEGKFKVLEILSETGDIVQK
;
A
#
# COMPACT_ATOMS: atom_id res chain seq x y z
N MET A 1 -4.27 -9.54 -10.06
CA MET A 1 -4.13 -9.31 -11.51
C MET A 1 -3.28 -8.08 -11.79
N LEU A 2 -2.24 -8.22 -12.61
CA LEU A 2 -1.41 -7.10 -13.09
C LEU A 2 -2.03 -6.48 -14.35
N ARG A 3 -2.04 -5.15 -14.44
CA ARG A 3 -2.43 -4.42 -15.66
C ARG A 3 -1.59 -3.16 -15.87
N GLU A 4 -1.40 -2.80 -17.13
CA GLU A 4 -0.86 -1.50 -17.52
C GLU A 4 -1.99 -0.46 -17.49
N VAL A 5 -1.66 0.75 -17.05
CA VAL A 5 -2.56 1.91 -17.02
C VAL A 5 -1.90 3.08 -17.74
N ASN A 6 -2.69 3.85 -18.48
CA ASN A 6 -2.22 5.03 -19.19
C ASN A 6 -3.19 6.19 -19.03
N LYS A 7 -2.78 7.19 -18.24
CA LYS A 7 -3.59 8.34 -17.85
C LYS A 7 -4.95 7.94 -17.24
N GLU A 8 -4.94 6.87 -16.45
CA GLU A 8 -6.13 6.43 -15.74
C GLU A 8 -6.24 7.08 -14.36
N ILE A 9 -7.47 7.24 -13.89
CA ILE A 9 -7.77 7.99 -12.68
C ILE A 9 -7.95 7.06 -11.49
N PHE A 10 -7.24 7.35 -10.41
CA PHE A 10 -7.25 6.60 -9.16
C PHE A 10 -7.30 7.56 -7.96
N VAL A 11 -7.68 7.02 -6.81
CA VAL A 11 -7.59 7.71 -5.53
C VAL A 11 -6.42 7.16 -4.73
N HIS A 12 -5.61 8.04 -4.15
CA HIS A 12 -4.63 7.71 -3.13
C HIS A 12 -5.03 8.35 -1.80
N ILE A 13 -4.86 7.62 -0.71
CA ILE A 13 -5.09 8.14 0.64
C ILE A 13 -3.72 8.41 1.27
N GLN A 14 -3.35 9.69 1.35
CA GLN A 14 -2.11 10.09 2.01
C GLN A 14 -2.39 10.32 3.49
N SER A 15 -1.80 9.50 4.35
CA SER A 15 -1.83 9.70 5.81
C SER A 15 -0.70 10.60 6.29
N PHE A 16 -0.96 11.34 7.38
CA PHE A 16 -0.03 12.25 8.05
C PHE A 16 0.41 11.73 9.43
N ALA A 17 0.63 10.41 9.53
CA ALA A 17 1.14 9.83 10.76
C ALA A 17 2.48 10.45 11.16
N GLU A 18 2.77 10.56 12.45
CA GLU A 18 4.00 11.24 12.96
C GLU A 18 5.31 10.67 12.39
N TRP A 19 5.31 9.37 12.07
CA TRP A 19 6.45 8.69 11.44
C TRP A 19 6.61 9.01 9.94
N LYS A 20 5.60 9.60 9.28
CA LYS A 20 5.67 10.10 7.90
C LYS A 20 6.08 11.57 7.90
N LYS A 21 7.38 11.85 7.79
CA LYS A 21 7.91 13.21 7.55
C LYS A 21 7.73 13.69 6.10
N THR A 22 6.73 13.18 5.38
CA THR A 22 6.47 13.57 3.99
C THR A 22 5.53 14.76 3.95
N SER A 23 5.92 15.81 3.24
CA SER A 23 5.00 16.92 2.98
C SER A 23 3.74 16.43 2.25
N PRO A 24 2.56 17.03 2.53
CA PRO A 24 1.36 16.75 1.76
C PRO A 24 1.60 17.01 0.28
N PHE A 25 1.14 16.09 -0.56
CA PHE A 25 1.07 16.34 -1.99
C PHE A 25 0.16 17.53 -2.28
N LYS A 26 0.49 18.25 -3.34
CA LYS A 26 -0.25 19.44 -3.81
C LYS A 26 -0.74 19.21 -5.23
N VAL A 27 -1.83 19.86 -5.61
CA VAL A 27 -2.33 19.84 -6.98
C VAL A 27 -1.23 20.26 -7.97
N GLY A 28 -1.10 19.50 -9.05
CA GLY A 28 -0.06 19.67 -10.06
C GLY A 28 1.28 19.01 -9.74
N PHE A 29 1.46 18.43 -8.56
CA PHE A 29 2.65 17.63 -8.24
C PHE A 29 2.73 16.40 -9.16
N GLU A 30 3.93 16.11 -9.66
CA GLU A 30 4.24 14.96 -10.48
C GLU A 30 5.35 14.14 -9.81
N GLY A 31 5.20 12.82 -9.81
CA GLY A 31 6.12 11.91 -9.15
C GLY A 31 6.24 10.57 -9.85
N THR A 32 7.10 9.70 -9.32
CA THR A 32 7.24 8.32 -9.78
C THR A 32 7.26 7.39 -8.56
N ALA A 33 6.40 6.38 -8.56
CA ALA A 33 6.35 5.31 -7.57
C ALA A 33 7.13 4.08 -8.06
N GLY A 34 7.62 3.26 -7.14
CA GLY A 34 8.33 2.00 -7.44
C GLY A 34 9.80 2.15 -7.86
N VAL A 35 10.35 3.37 -7.94
CA VAL A 35 11.79 3.60 -8.12
C VAL A 35 12.55 3.49 -6.79
N ASP A 36 13.83 3.09 -6.86
CA ASP A 36 14.82 2.90 -5.77
C ASP A 36 15.11 4.17 -4.94
N GLN A 37 14.09 4.89 -4.48
CA GLN A 37 14.21 6.00 -3.52
C GLN A 37 13.75 5.59 -2.11
N GLY A 38 13.88 4.29 -1.84
CA GLY A 38 13.97 3.69 -0.53
C GLY A 38 12.66 3.18 0.05
N PHE A 39 12.82 2.40 1.12
CA PHE A 39 11.75 1.78 1.89
C PHE A 39 10.55 2.71 2.09
N ASN A 40 9.35 2.12 2.00
CA ASN A 40 8.11 2.69 2.54
C ASN A 40 8.45 3.39 3.87
N PRO A 41 8.06 4.68 4.05
CA PRO A 41 8.44 5.47 5.22
C PRO A 41 8.18 4.78 6.56
N TYR A 42 7.20 3.86 6.61
CA TYR A 42 6.94 3.03 7.79
C TYR A 42 8.12 2.12 8.13
N TYR A 43 8.63 1.36 7.16
CA TYR A 43 9.76 0.46 7.37
C TYR A 43 11.06 1.22 7.55
N ARG A 44 11.23 2.36 6.87
CA ARG A 44 12.36 3.26 7.14
C ARG A 44 12.35 3.74 8.59
N TYR A 45 11.20 4.22 9.07
CA TYR A 45 11.04 4.63 10.47
C TYR A 45 11.36 3.51 11.45
N LEU A 46 10.85 2.30 11.21
CA LEU A 46 11.15 1.11 12.00
C LEU A 46 12.60 0.63 11.88
N HIS A 47 13.33 1.00 10.84
CA HIS A 47 14.74 0.65 10.71
C HIS A 47 15.65 1.70 11.38
N GLU A 48 15.27 2.97 11.33
CA GLU A 48 16.12 4.10 11.73
C GLU A 48 15.89 4.60 13.17
N ASN A 49 14.70 4.44 13.74
CA ASN A 49 14.30 5.12 14.99
C ASN A 49 14.00 4.15 16.15
N GLN A 50 14.62 2.98 16.20
CA GLN A 50 14.28 1.96 17.20
C GLN A 50 15.26 1.94 18.38
N GLU A 51 14.71 2.06 19.59
CA GLU A 51 15.43 1.72 20.82
C GLU A 51 15.20 0.24 21.20
N PRO A 52 16.22 -0.47 21.71
CA PRO A 52 16.07 -1.86 22.15
C PRO A 52 14.94 -2.02 23.19
N GLY A 53 13.97 -2.89 22.92
CA GLY A 53 12.87 -3.21 23.85
C GLY A 53 11.49 -2.63 23.50
N MET A 54 11.36 -1.85 22.42
CA MET A 54 10.09 -1.24 21.97
C MET A 54 9.22 -2.11 21.04
N TYR A 55 9.66 -3.31 20.64
CA TYR A 55 8.84 -4.15 19.78
C TYR A 55 7.71 -4.81 20.57
N ASP A 56 6.47 -4.38 20.32
CA ASP A 56 5.36 -5.33 20.45
C ASP A 56 5.49 -6.41 19.36
N MET A 57 4.99 -7.60 19.65
CA MET A 57 5.06 -8.74 18.73
C MET A 57 4.37 -8.46 17.39
N GLY A 58 3.38 -7.57 17.35
CA GLY A 58 2.68 -7.16 16.14
C GLY A 58 3.57 -6.40 15.15
N ILE A 59 4.40 -5.46 15.64
CA ILE A 59 5.36 -4.73 14.80
C ILE A 59 6.39 -5.71 14.20
N GLY A 60 6.93 -6.61 15.03
CA GLY A 60 7.89 -7.63 14.59
C GLY A 60 7.30 -8.53 13.50
N LEU A 61 6.04 -8.98 13.66
CA LEU A 61 5.35 -9.80 12.66
C LEU A 61 5.06 -9.04 11.37
N LYS A 62 4.70 -7.75 11.43
CA LYS A 62 4.53 -6.92 10.23
C LYS A 62 5.84 -6.79 9.45
N MET A 63 6.95 -6.53 10.14
CA MET A 63 8.26 -6.46 9.49
C MET A 63 8.62 -7.80 8.82
N LEU A 64 8.48 -8.91 9.56
CA LEU A 64 8.73 -10.25 9.04
C LEU A 64 7.88 -10.57 7.81
N ARG A 65 6.57 -10.26 7.86
CA ARG A 65 5.66 -10.42 6.72
C ARG A 65 6.21 -9.72 5.49
N GLU A 66 6.64 -8.49 5.62
CA GLU A 66 7.02 -7.65 4.48
C GLU A 66 8.38 -8.06 3.90
N TYR A 67 9.28 -8.57 4.73
CA TYR A 67 10.50 -9.22 4.25
C TYR A 67 10.21 -10.51 3.47
N VAL A 68 9.38 -11.40 4.01
CA VAL A 68 9.04 -12.66 3.33
C VAL A 68 8.25 -12.41 2.05
N PHE A 69 7.31 -11.46 2.06
CA PHE A 69 6.54 -11.11 0.88
C PHE A 69 7.43 -10.53 -0.22
N GLU A 70 8.38 -9.65 0.11
CA GLU A 70 9.32 -9.13 -0.88
C GLU A 70 10.29 -10.20 -1.40
N ASP A 71 10.76 -11.11 -0.54
CA ASP A 71 11.61 -12.23 -0.95
C ASP A 71 10.89 -13.14 -1.95
N ILE A 72 9.63 -13.50 -1.67
CA ILE A 72 8.81 -14.30 -2.59
C ILE A 72 8.50 -13.54 -3.88
N ARG A 73 8.16 -12.25 -3.81
CA ARG A 73 7.92 -11.41 -4.98
C ARG A 73 9.14 -11.38 -5.89
N SER A 74 10.29 -11.01 -5.35
CA SER A 74 11.53 -10.85 -6.13
C SER A 74 11.98 -12.15 -6.80
N LYS A 75 11.72 -13.31 -6.17
CA LYS A 75 12.09 -14.63 -6.72
C LYS A 75 11.10 -15.18 -7.73
N LEU A 76 9.80 -15.00 -7.51
CA LEU A 76 8.75 -15.71 -8.26
C LEU A 76 7.89 -14.78 -9.13
N PHE A 77 7.80 -13.50 -8.78
CA PHE A 77 6.94 -12.50 -9.43
C PHE A 77 7.68 -11.15 -9.61
N PRO A 78 8.91 -11.14 -10.17
CA PRO A 78 9.78 -9.95 -10.18
C PRO A 78 9.19 -8.77 -10.95
N GLU A 79 8.24 -9.01 -11.85
CA GLU A 79 7.54 -8.01 -12.67
C GLU A 79 6.45 -7.22 -11.94
N LEU A 80 6.01 -7.71 -10.77
CA LEU A 80 4.97 -7.07 -9.97
C LEU A 80 5.52 -5.91 -9.13
N PRO A 81 4.75 -4.82 -8.92
CA PRO A 81 5.15 -3.72 -8.04
C PRO A 81 5.54 -4.20 -6.64
N SER A 82 6.65 -3.70 -6.11
CA SER A 82 7.07 -4.00 -4.73
C SER A 82 6.23 -3.23 -3.72
N ARG A 83 5.73 -3.93 -2.68
CA ARG A 83 5.09 -3.29 -1.51
C ARG A 83 6.03 -2.34 -0.77
N GLN A 84 7.34 -2.47 -0.94
CA GLN A 84 8.31 -1.62 -0.27
C GLN A 84 8.47 -0.26 -0.95
N THR A 85 8.07 -0.12 -2.23
CA THR A 85 8.29 1.11 -3.01
C THR A 85 7.06 1.59 -3.78
N CYS A 86 5.99 0.79 -3.84
CA CYS A 86 4.76 1.14 -4.55
C CYS A 86 4.00 2.30 -3.91
N LEU A 87 3.04 2.85 -4.67
CA LEU A 87 1.98 3.68 -4.15
C LEU A 87 0.69 2.88 -4.06
N TRP A 88 0.05 2.84 -2.89
CA TRP A 88 -1.29 2.25 -2.76
C TRP A 88 -2.33 3.14 -3.39
N VAL A 89 -3.17 2.58 -4.24
CA VAL A 89 -4.21 3.32 -4.96
C VAL A 89 -5.55 2.59 -4.89
N VAL A 90 -6.65 3.27 -5.20
CA VAL A 90 -7.99 2.69 -5.29
C VAL A 90 -8.63 3.15 -6.60
N PRO A 91 -9.16 2.26 -7.45
CA PRO A 91 -9.87 2.68 -8.65
C PRO A 91 -11.07 3.56 -8.29
N MET A 92 -11.21 4.73 -8.92
CA MET A 92 -12.28 5.69 -8.56
C MET A 92 -13.69 5.10 -8.73
N LYS A 93 -13.84 4.10 -9.62
CA LYS A 93 -15.11 3.42 -9.85
C LYS A 93 -15.58 2.53 -8.68
N LYS A 94 -14.72 2.30 -7.67
CA LYS A 94 -15.01 1.47 -6.49
C LYS A 94 -15.17 2.34 -5.24
N ALA A 95 -16.27 3.09 -5.17
CA ALA A 95 -16.53 4.00 -4.05
C ALA A 95 -16.58 3.30 -2.68
N GLU A 96 -17.07 2.06 -2.64
CA GLU A 96 -17.13 1.22 -1.43
C GLU A 96 -15.73 0.88 -0.90
N ASP A 97 -14.76 0.56 -1.77
CA ASP A 97 -13.37 0.32 -1.38
C ASP A 97 -12.73 1.60 -0.81
N ILE A 98 -13.04 2.77 -1.38
CA ILE A 98 -12.55 4.06 -0.86
C ILE A 98 -13.07 4.29 0.57
N ILE A 99 -14.35 3.98 0.83
CA ILE A 99 -14.95 4.07 2.16
C ILE A 99 -14.32 3.05 3.11
N TYR A 100 -14.12 1.81 2.68
CA TYR A 100 -13.44 0.78 3.47
C TYR A 100 -12.05 1.27 3.90
N TRP A 101 -11.21 1.67 2.95
CA TRP A 101 -9.85 2.13 3.23
C TRP A 101 -9.82 3.42 4.07
N LYS A 102 -10.86 4.27 3.95
CA LYS A 102 -11.06 5.42 4.85
C LYS A 102 -11.28 5.02 6.31
N THR A 103 -11.92 3.88 6.58
CA THR A 103 -12.18 3.41 7.95
C THR A 103 -10.98 2.67 8.58
N GLN A 104 -10.07 2.14 7.76
CA GLN A 104 -8.87 1.44 8.26
C GLN A 104 -7.77 2.36 8.79
N LEU A 105 -7.83 3.66 8.50
CA LEU A 105 -6.81 4.63 8.88
C LEU A 105 -7.32 5.56 9.99
N ASP A 106 -6.78 5.37 11.19
CA ASP A 106 -7.06 6.21 12.38
C ASP A 106 -6.05 7.36 12.53
N VAL A 107 -5.81 8.08 11.43
CA VAL A 107 -4.88 9.20 11.36
C VAL A 107 -5.41 10.28 10.43
N ASP A 108 -4.95 11.52 10.63
CA ASP A 108 -5.19 12.62 9.70
C ASP A 108 -4.72 12.21 8.29
N ARG A 109 -5.54 12.55 7.30
CA ARG A 109 -5.37 12.07 5.94
C ARG A 109 -6.00 12.99 4.92
N GLN A 110 -5.46 12.98 3.71
CA GLN A 110 -6.09 13.59 2.55
C GLN A 110 -6.38 12.55 1.46
N PHE A 111 -7.49 12.77 0.76
CA PHE A 111 -7.88 11.98 -0.41
C PHE A 111 -7.43 12.70 -1.67
N ILE A 112 -6.64 12.02 -2.48
CA ILE A 112 -5.95 12.63 -3.61
C ILE A 112 -6.37 11.91 -4.88
N LEU A 113 -6.84 12.67 -5.85
CA LEU A 113 -7.11 12.17 -7.18
C LEU A 113 -5.81 12.18 -8.01
N LEU A 114 -5.43 11.03 -8.52
CA LEU A 114 -4.21 10.83 -9.29
C LEU A 114 -4.54 10.43 -10.73
N GLU A 115 -3.79 10.99 -11.69
CA GLU A 115 -3.63 10.43 -13.03
C GLU A 115 -2.39 9.52 -13.01
N LEU A 116 -2.55 8.26 -13.43
CA LEU A 116 -1.49 7.24 -13.39
C LEU A 116 -1.11 6.77 -14.79
N THR A 117 0.20 6.61 -15.03
CA THR A 117 0.76 5.89 -16.18
C THR A 117 1.85 4.93 -15.70
N GLY A 118 1.60 3.62 -15.84
CA GLY A 118 2.49 2.57 -15.34
C GLY A 118 1.74 1.26 -15.07
N LYS A 119 2.15 0.52 -14.04
CA LYS A 119 1.60 -0.79 -13.69
C LYS A 119 0.77 -0.71 -12.42
N VAL A 120 -0.38 -1.38 -12.43
CA VAL A 120 -1.20 -1.62 -11.24
C VAL A 120 -1.34 -3.12 -11.03
N PHE A 121 -0.99 -3.60 -9.84
CA PHE A 121 -1.26 -4.94 -9.40
C PHE A 121 -2.38 -4.94 -8.37
N SER A 122 -3.46 -5.65 -8.68
CA SER A 122 -4.64 -5.82 -7.81
C SER A 122 -4.61 -7.19 -7.15
N THR A 123 -4.84 -7.28 -5.85
CA THR A 123 -4.93 -8.56 -5.13
C THR A 123 -5.81 -8.44 -3.90
N ASP A 124 -6.10 -9.56 -3.23
CA ASP A 124 -6.93 -9.61 -2.04
C ASP A 124 -6.10 -9.35 -0.77
N GLU A 125 -6.53 -8.40 0.07
CA GLU A 125 -5.78 -8.02 1.27
C GLU A 125 -5.86 -9.04 2.42
N SER A 126 -6.81 -9.99 2.39
CA SER A 126 -6.94 -11.04 3.40
C SER A 126 -5.71 -11.95 3.51
N HIS A 127 -4.94 -12.09 2.44
CA HIS A 127 -3.69 -12.85 2.46
C HIS A 127 -2.62 -12.21 3.38
N LEU A 128 -2.74 -10.90 3.65
CA LEU A 128 -1.86 -10.16 4.56
C LEU A 128 -2.23 -10.29 6.04
N HIS A 129 -3.41 -10.86 6.35
CA HIS A 129 -3.94 -10.96 7.70
C HIS A 129 -3.14 -11.97 8.52
N ILE A 130 -2.20 -11.43 9.30
CA ILE A 130 -1.31 -12.18 10.18
C ILE A 130 -1.25 -11.42 11.50
N ARG A 131 -1.55 -12.14 12.58
CA ARG A 131 -1.60 -11.64 13.94
C ARG A 131 -0.88 -12.61 14.88
N PRO A 132 -0.40 -12.16 16.04
CA PRO A 132 0.28 -13.03 17.00
C PRO A 132 -0.51 -14.31 17.33
N GLU A 133 -1.84 -14.21 17.41
CA GLU A 133 -2.73 -15.32 17.74
C GLU A 133 -2.90 -16.38 16.63
N ASN A 134 -2.60 -16.04 15.36
CA ASN A 134 -2.79 -16.95 14.23
C ASN A 134 -1.49 -17.31 13.49
N PHE A 135 -0.38 -16.61 13.77
CA PHE A 135 0.92 -16.90 13.17
C PHE A 135 1.50 -18.21 13.73
N ARG A 136 1.72 -19.19 12.87
CA ARG A 136 2.28 -20.50 13.26
C ARG A 136 3.76 -20.65 12.93
N ASN A 137 4.15 -20.35 11.69
CA ASN A 137 5.53 -20.51 11.21
C ASN A 137 5.79 -19.77 9.89
N ILE A 138 7.06 -19.69 9.49
CA ILE A 138 7.52 -19.02 8.26
C ILE A 138 6.97 -19.67 6.99
N LYS A 139 6.85 -21.00 6.95
CA LYS A 139 6.38 -21.71 5.75
C LYS A 139 4.93 -21.36 5.41
N GLU A 140 4.08 -21.17 6.42
CA GLU A 140 2.72 -20.68 6.24
C GLU A 140 2.70 -19.24 5.69
N LEU A 141 3.58 -18.38 6.22
CA LEU A 141 3.75 -17.01 5.76
C LEU A 141 4.23 -16.94 4.30
N GLU A 142 5.14 -17.83 3.90
CA GLU A 142 5.54 -17.99 2.49
C GLU A 142 4.39 -18.46 1.60
N GLY A 143 3.52 -19.33 2.10
CA GLY A 143 2.29 -19.76 1.42
C GLY A 143 1.37 -18.56 1.16
N LYS A 144 1.04 -17.80 2.20
CA LYS A 144 0.26 -16.56 2.09
C LYS A 144 0.88 -15.55 1.13
N ALA A 145 2.21 -15.43 1.11
CA ALA A 145 2.91 -14.56 0.17
C ALA A 145 2.71 -15.02 -1.29
N LYS A 146 2.77 -16.33 -1.55
CA LYS A 146 2.51 -16.89 -2.88
C LYS A 146 1.07 -16.66 -3.31
N ASP A 147 0.11 -16.86 -2.40
CA ASP A 147 -1.31 -16.64 -2.69
C ASP A 147 -1.59 -15.15 -3.01
N TYR A 148 -1.02 -14.25 -2.19
CA TYR A 148 -1.10 -12.80 -2.39
C TYR A 148 -0.54 -12.37 -3.75
N TRP A 149 0.68 -12.81 -4.10
CA TRP A 149 1.34 -12.41 -5.36
C TRP A 149 0.78 -13.15 -6.59
N GLY A 150 0.29 -14.37 -6.40
CA GLY A 150 -0.48 -15.12 -7.40
C GLY A 150 -1.85 -14.51 -7.68
N ALA A 151 -2.29 -13.55 -6.86
CA ALA A 151 -3.63 -12.97 -6.88
C ALA A 151 -4.74 -14.02 -6.78
N GLU A 152 -4.53 -15.01 -5.92
CA GLU A 152 -5.56 -15.99 -5.58
C GLU A 152 -6.76 -15.28 -4.95
N PRO A 153 -8.00 -15.71 -5.25
CA PRO A 153 -9.19 -15.13 -4.62
C PRO A 153 -9.10 -15.21 -3.09
N GLY A 154 -9.54 -14.15 -2.41
CA GLY A 154 -9.73 -14.15 -0.98
C GLY A 154 -11.13 -13.69 -0.62
N ASP A 155 -11.30 -13.31 0.64
CA ASP A 155 -12.59 -12.96 1.23
C ASP A 155 -12.67 -11.47 1.64
N SER A 156 -11.80 -10.60 1.11
CA SER A 156 -11.72 -9.19 1.51
C SER A 156 -11.72 -8.23 0.31
N VAL A 157 -11.46 -6.95 0.59
CA VAL A 157 -11.38 -5.89 -0.42
C VAL A 157 -10.09 -6.02 -1.25
N GLU A 158 -10.16 -5.45 -2.45
CA GLU A 158 -9.02 -5.39 -3.34
C GLU A 158 -8.00 -4.33 -2.86
N GLU A 159 -6.74 -4.74 -2.71
CA GLU A 159 -5.60 -3.86 -2.57
C GLU A 159 -4.94 -3.67 -3.93
N ASN A 160 -4.64 -2.41 -4.29
CA ASN A 160 -3.98 -2.08 -5.55
C ASN A 160 -2.64 -1.39 -5.30
N LEU A 161 -1.57 -1.98 -5.84
CA LEU A 161 -0.20 -1.46 -5.78
C LEU A 161 0.17 -0.83 -7.13
N PHE A 162 0.61 0.42 -7.11
CA PHE A 162 1.02 1.15 -8.31
C PHE A 162 2.54 1.37 -8.37
N GLU A 163 3.09 1.16 -9.57
CA GLU A 163 4.46 1.51 -9.95
C GLU A 163 4.44 2.30 -11.27
N GLY A 164 5.16 3.42 -11.33
CA GLY A 164 5.19 4.28 -12.52
C GLY A 164 4.97 5.75 -12.20
N LYS A 165 4.60 6.53 -13.22
CA LYS A 165 4.43 7.99 -13.10
C LYS A 165 3.04 8.35 -12.63
N PHE A 166 2.95 9.31 -11.73
CA PHE A 166 1.66 9.84 -11.27
C PHE A 166 1.65 11.37 -11.26
N LYS A 167 0.46 11.93 -11.42
CA LYS A 167 0.18 13.35 -11.28
C LYS A 167 -0.99 13.58 -10.37
N VAL A 168 -0.84 14.54 -9.45
CA VAL A 168 -1.91 14.97 -8.56
C VAL A 168 -2.84 15.93 -9.28
N LEU A 169 -4.08 15.50 -9.50
CA LEU A 169 -5.10 16.30 -10.18
C LEU A 169 -5.92 17.15 -9.21
N GLU A 170 -6.32 16.55 -8.09
CA GLU A 170 -7.26 17.16 -7.15
C GLU A 170 -7.04 16.63 -5.73
N ILE A 171 -7.36 17.45 -4.72
CA ILE A 171 -7.46 17.05 -3.32
C ILE A 171 -8.94 17.07 -2.97
N LEU A 172 -9.54 15.88 -2.78
CA LEU A 172 -10.99 15.70 -2.70
C LEU A 172 -11.57 16.13 -1.34
N SER A 173 -10.77 16.11 -0.28
CA SER A 173 -11.02 16.80 1.00
C SER A 173 -9.87 16.55 1.99
N GLU A 174 -9.58 17.54 2.84
CA GLU A 174 -8.66 17.41 3.99
C GLU A 174 -9.34 16.75 5.21
N THR A 175 -10.67 16.62 5.20
CA THR A 175 -11.50 16.09 6.30
C THR A 175 -12.37 14.88 5.91
N GLY A 176 -12.28 14.39 4.68
CA GLY A 176 -12.92 13.15 4.25
C GLY A 176 -14.36 13.24 3.74
N ASP A 177 -14.92 14.44 3.52
CA ASP A 177 -16.18 14.57 2.82
C ASP A 177 -15.96 14.36 1.32
N ILE A 178 -16.49 13.26 0.79
CA ILE A 178 -16.56 13.03 -0.66
C ILE A 178 -17.82 13.75 -1.13
N VAL A 179 -17.67 14.91 -1.76
CA VAL A 179 -18.78 15.59 -2.42
C VAL A 179 -19.13 14.78 -3.66
N GLN A 180 -20.25 14.05 -3.62
CA GLN A 180 -20.84 13.46 -4.82
C GLN A 180 -21.20 14.61 -5.78
N LYS A 181 -20.64 14.59 -6.99
CA LYS A 181 -21.13 15.35 -8.13
C LYS A 181 -21.64 14.40 -9.19
#